data_AF-A0A150HBR8-F1
#
_entry.id   AF-A0A150HBR8-F1
#
_cell.length_a   1.000
_cell.length_b   1.000
_cell.length_c   1.000
_cell.angle_alpha   90.00
_cell.angle_beta   90.00
_cell.angle_gamma   90.00
#
_symmetry.space_group_name_H-M   'P 1'
#
loop_
_entity.id
_entity.type
_entity.pdbx_description
1 polymer ?
#
loop_
_entity_poly.entity_id
_entity_poly.type
_entity_poly.pdbx_seq_one_letter_code
_entity_poly.pdbx_strand_id
1 'polypeptide(L)'
;MSTHRGNTGTGTSDDVDPTDGWGEVPEADRPLWSRYMLDHCPAFPGATIMNFIAGSVVKGGTRVPQSWKDTAAELHNAGFSPIQYFLLAELLTSARKQGELRETLHGHLFKQWFGDPYPDFRLNADAWRPWLQRLQNAQSPSRALSHILHGWNLPPLGTVRFTKGGNTQVVSD
;
A
#
# COMPACT_ATOMS: atom_id res chain seq x y z
N MET A 1 4.91 54.85 31.86
CA MET A 1 5.25 54.25 30.56
C MET A 1 5.24 52.74 30.75
N SER A 2 4.16 52.10 30.32
CA SER A 2 4.00 50.65 30.36
C SER A 2 4.57 50.03 29.11
N THR A 3 5.38 48.99 29.24
CA THR A 3 5.75 48.09 28.14
C THR A 3 5.37 46.67 28.53
N HIS A 4 4.23 46.24 27.99
CA HIS A 4 3.77 44.86 27.97
C HIS A 4 3.95 44.28 26.55
N ARG A 5 4.11 42.95 26.51
CA ARG A 5 4.08 42.03 25.35
C ARG A 5 5.34 41.91 24.50
N GLY A 6 6.21 40.97 24.90
CA GLY A 6 6.88 40.08 23.96
C GLY A 6 5.91 38.96 23.59
N ASN A 7 5.40 39.00 22.36
CA ASN A 7 4.51 38.00 21.79
C ASN A 7 5.33 36.75 21.42
N THR A 8 5.03 35.61 22.03
CA THR A 8 5.52 34.29 21.61
C THR A 8 4.85 33.92 20.29
N GLY A 9 5.55 34.16 19.18
CA GLY A 9 5.21 33.59 17.89
C GLY A 9 5.64 32.13 17.84
N THR A 10 4.69 31.23 18.08
CA THR A 10 4.76 29.81 17.73
C THR A 10 4.92 29.70 16.22
N GLY A 11 6.16 29.58 15.76
CA GLY A 11 6.48 29.19 14.39
C GLY A 11 6.41 27.67 14.27
N THR A 12 5.22 27.14 14.04
CA THR A 12 5.05 25.81 13.46
C THR A 12 5.32 25.93 11.96
N SER A 13 6.61 25.94 11.59
CA SER A 13 7.04 25.55 10.24
C SER A 13 7.61 24.15 10.39
N ASP A 14 6.78 23.15 10.16
CA ASP A 14 7.23 21.83 9.75
C ASP A 14 7.95 22.03 8.41
N ASP A 15 9.21 22.45 8.48
CA ASP A 15 10.12 22.46 7.34
C ASP A 15 10.39 20.98 7.02
N VAL A 16 9.52 20.39 6.22
CA VAL A 16 9.84 19.17 5.47
C VAL A 16 11.09 19.50 4.68
N ASP A 17 12.24 19.01 5.13
CA ASP A 17 13.51 19.19 4.43
C ASP A 17 13.34 18.58 3.02
N PRO A 18 13.32 19.40 1.95
CA PRO A 18 13.11 18.90 0.59
C PRO A 18 14.23 17.98 0.12
N THR A 19 15.31 17.81 0.90
CA THR A 19 16.46 16.98 0.58
C THR A 19 16.39 15.56 1.13
N ASP A 20 15.42 15.22 1.99
CA ASP A 20 15.33 13.88 2.56
C ASP A 20 14.76 12.83 1.58
N GLY A 21 14.21 13.30 0.45
CA GLY A 21 13.70 12.50 -0.66
C GLY A 21 12.31 11.91 -0.47
N TRP A 22 11.58 12.26 0.61
CA TRP A 22 10.24 11.74 0.88
C TRP A 22 9.10 12.57 0.28
N GLY A 23 9.40 13.76 -0.26
CA GLY A 23 8.40 14.65 -0.84
C GLY A 23 7.34 15.05 0.18
N GLU A 24 6.06 14.99 -0.20
CA GLU A 24 4.94 15.38 0.66
C GLU A 24 4.53 14.30 1.70
N VAL A 25 5.21 13.15 1.74
CA VAL A 25 4.90 12.10 2.72
C VAL A 25 5.14 12.61 4.15
N PRO A 26 4.11 12.62 5.02
CA PRO A 26 4.23 13.10 6.40
C PRO A 26 5.30 12.33 7.17
N GLU A 27 6.09 13.04 7.99
CA GLU A 27 7.20 12.43 8.75
C GLU A 27 6.73 11.24 9.61
N ALA A 28 5.55 11.37 10.21
CA ALA A 28 4.92 10.35 11.05
C ALA A 28 4.64 9.03 10.30
N ASP A 29 4.41 9.09 8.99
CA ASP A 29 4.07 7.93 8.16
C ASP A 29 5.31 7.24 7.58
N ARG A 30 6.45 7.94 7.46
CA ARG A 30 7.68 7.43 6.82
C ARG A 30 8.19 6.12 7.43
N PRO A 31 8.16 5.90 8.76
CA PRO A 31 8.54 4.61 9.34
C PRO A 31 7.63 3.46 8.89
N LEU A 32 6.32 3.70 8.80
CA LEU A 32 5.35 2.70 8.35
C LEU A 32 5.50 2.40 6.86
N TRP A 33 5.67 3.42 6.02
CA TRP A 33 6.01 3.23 4.60
C TRP A 33 7.26 2.39 4.43
N SER A 34 8.34 2.73 5.16
CA SER A 34 9.60 2.00 5.10
C SER A 34 9.42 0.54 5.51
N ARG A 35 8.64 0.28 6.57
CA ARG A 35 8.36 -1.06 7.06
C ARG A 35 7.55 -1.88 6.06
N TYR A 36 6.46 -1.34 5.54
CA TYR A 36 5.59 -2.09 4.64
C TYR A 36 6.22 -2.30 3.26
N MET A 37 7.06 -1.40 2.79
CA MET A 37 7.85 -1.62 1.57
C MET A 37 9.01 -2.58 1.79
N LEU A 38 9.49 -2.77 3.02
CA LEU A 38 10.41 -3.85 3.32
C LEU A 38 9.72 -5.22 3.19
N ASP A 39 8.48 -5.32 3.65
CA ASP A 39 7.66 -6.54 3.57
C ASP A 39 7.20 -6.80 2.12
N HIS A 40 6.83 -5.74 1.38
CA HIS A 40 6.38 -5.78 -0.02
C HIS A 40 7.24 -4.86 -0.88
N CYS A 41 8.36 -5.37 -1.35
CA CYS A 41 9.37 -4.55 -2.02
C CYS A 41 8.89 -3.98 -3.37
N PRO A 42 8.89 -2.64 -3.57
CA PRO A 42 8.56 -2.05 -4.86
C PRO A 42 9.71 -2.15 -5.88
N ALA A 43 10.95 -2.30 -5.41
CA ALA A 43 12.14 -2.49 -6.24
C ALA A 43 13.27 -3.09 -5.40
N PHE A 44 13.72 -4.31 -5.72
CA PHE A 44 14.72 -5.01 -4.91
C PHE A 44 16.15 -4.49 -5.17
N PRO A 45 16.84 -3.89 -4.18
CA PRO A 45 18.17 -3.30 -4.38
C PRO A 45 19.31 -4.33 -4.26
N GLY A 46 19.00 -5.61 -4.05
CA GLY A 46 20.00 -6.66 -3.78
C GLY A 46 20.09 -7.04 -2.31
N ALA A 47 20.48 -8.29 -2.03
CA ALA A 47 20.46 -8.88 -0.69
C ALA A 47 21.32 -8.13 0.34
N THR A 48 22.51 -7.69 -0.06
CA THR A 48 23.42 -6.94 0.83
C THR A 48 22.81 -5.62 1.30
N ILE A 49 22.21 -4.86 0.37
CA ILE A 49 21.56 -3.58 0.69
C ILE A 49 20.29 -3.82 1.51
N MET A 50 19.51 -4.85 1.17
CA MET A 50 18.31 -5.22 1.92
C MET A 50 18.60 -5.58 3.38
N ASN A 51 19.70 -6.30 3.66
CA ASN A 51 20.08 -6.62 5.03
C ASN A 51 20.37 -5.36 5.87
N PHE A 52 21.05 -4.38 5.27
CA PHE A 52 21.33 -3.10 5.94
C PHE A 52 20.03 -2.30 6.18
N ILE A 53 19.17 -2.21 5.16
CA ILE A 53 17.87 -1.54 5.27
C ILE A 53 17.02 -2.19 6.36
N ALA A 54 16.90 -3.52 6.36
CA ALA A 54 16.09 -4.27 7.31
C ALA A 54 16.49 -3.96 8.76
N GLY A 55 17.80 -3.97 9.06
CA GLY A 55 18.31 -3.66 10.39
C GLY A 55 17.97 -2.23 10.89
N SER A 56 17.88 -1.27 9.97
CA SER A 56 17.50 0.12 10.26
C SER A 56 15.97 0.26 10.40
N VAL A 57 15.21 -0.27 9.44
CA VAL A 57 13.75 -0.13 9.36
C VAL A 57 13.04 -0.83 10.52
N VAL A 58 13.51 -2.00 10.96
CA VAL A 58 12.96 -2.70 12.13
C VAL A 58 13.04 -1.85 13.41
N LYS A 59 13.96 -0.88 13.46
CA LYS A 59 14.14 0.05 14.59
C LYS A 59 13.45 1.40 14.36
N GLY A 60 12.59 1.51 13.35
CA GLY A 60 11.89 2.75 12.98
C GLY A 60 12.68 3.67 12.03
N GLY A 61 13.80 3.21 11.48
CA GLY A 61 14.59 3.99 10.53
C GLY A 61 13.86 4.22 9.20
N THR A 62 14.04 5.40 8.61
CA THR A 62 13.40 5.83 7.35
C THR A 62 14.38 5.93 6.17
N ARG A 63 15.61 5.46 6.35
CA ARG A 63 16.64 5.45 5.30
C ARG A 63 16.46 4.22 4.40
N VAL A 64 15.61 4.38 3.39
CA VAL A 64 15.31 3.39 2.34
C VAL A 64 15.77 3.90 0.96
N PRO A 65 15.85 3.03 -0.08
CA PRO A 65 16.20 3.45 -1.44
C PRO A 65 15.28 4.55 -1.96
N GLN A 66 15.82 5.42 -2.82
CA GLN A 66 15.04 6.55 -3.36
C GLN A 66 13.79 6.07 -4.12
N SER A 67 13.89 4.95 -4.87
CA SER A 67 12.76 4.37 -5.58
C SER A 67 11.59 3.98 -4.67
N TRP A 68 11.86 3.62 -3.41
CA TRP A 68 10.81 3.32 -2.43
C TRP A 68 10.14 4.61 -1.97
N LYS A 69 10.92 5.65 -1.69
CA LYS A 69 10.38 6.98 -1.31
C LYS A 69 9.54 7.58 -2.43
N ASP A 70 10.02 7.51 -3.68
CA ASP A 70 9.28 7.98 -4.85
C ASP A 70 7.94 7.22 -5.00
N THR A 71 7.95 5.91 -4.73
CA THR A 71 6.73 5.08 -4.76
C THR A 71 5.78 5.48 -3.62
N ALA A 72 6.29 5.74 -2.42
CA ALA A 72 5.49 6.15 -1.27
C ALA A 72 4.86 7.53 -1.50
N ALA A 73 5.63 8.48 -2.03
CA ALA A 73 5.15 9.81 -2.41
C ALA A 73 4.07 9.74 -3.49
N GLU A 74 4.27 8.92 -4.53
CA GLU A 74 3.26 8.74 -5.58
C GLU A 74 1.95 8.15 -5.03
N LEU A 75 2.04 7.12 -4.18
CA LEU A 75 0.88 6.51 -3.55
C LEU A 75 0.18 7.48 -2.59
N HIS A 76 0.95 8.21 -1.77
CA HIS A 76 0.43 9.23 -0.87
C HIS A 76 -0.35 10.31 -1.63
N ASN A 77 0.20 10.81 -2.75
CA ASN A 77 -0.44 11.80 -3.61
C ASN A 77 -1.73 11.27 -4.26
N ALA A 78 -1.85 9.95 -4.46
CA ALA A 78 -3.08 9.30 -4.93
C ALA A 78 -4.09 9.04 -3.79
N GLY A 79 -3.75 9.36 -2.53
CA GLY A 79 -4.60 9.23 -1.36
C GLY A 79 -4.39 7.96 -0.55
N PHE A 80 -3.32 7.21 -0.77
CA PHE A 80 -2.97 6.06 0.07
C PHE A 80 -2.36 6.50 1.40
N SER A 81 -2.82 5.84 2.47
CA SER A 81 -2.07 5.69 3.71
C SER A 81 -1.12 4.49 3.64
N PRO A 82 -0.07 4.42 4.48
CA PRO A 82 0.82 3.26 4.53
C PRO A 82 0.07 1.93 4.75
N ILE A 83 -0.95 1.94 5.62
CA ILE A 83 -1.73 0.73 5.93
C ILE A 83 -2.55 0.24 4.73
N GLN A 84 -3.10 1.16 3.92
CA GLN A 84 -3.84 0.80 2.71
C GLN A 84 -2.92 0.17 1.66
N TYR A 85 -1.69 0.67 1.55
CA TYR A 85 -0.67 0.06 0.70
C TYR A 85 -0.37 -1.37 1.17
N PHE A 86 -0.09 -1.57 2.45
CA PHE A 86 0.18 -2.89 3.03
C PHE A 86 -0.96 -3.87 2.77
N LEU A 87 -2.20 -3.47 3.05
CA LEU A 87 -3.39 -4.29 2.83
C LEU A 87 -3.55 -4.69 1.37
N LEU A 88 -3.37 -3.74 0.44
CA LEU A 88 -3.47 -4.04 -0.98
C LEU A 88 -2.36 -5.00 -1.44
N ALA A 89 -1.14 -4.80 -0.96
CA ALA A 89 0.00 -5.65 -1.29
C ALA A 89 -0.16 -7.10 -0.79
N GLU A 90 -0.66 -7.29 0.43
CA GLU A 90 -1.03 -8.60 0.98
C GLU A 90 -2.08 -9.30 0.12
N LEU A 91 -3.16 -8.59 -0.22
CA LEU A 91 -4.24 -9.16 -1.03
C LEU A 91 -3.77 -9.51 -2.44
N LEU A 92 -2.93 -8.69 -3.06
CA LEU A 92 -2.33 -8.97 -4.37
C LEU A 92 -1.38 -10.17 -4.33
N THR A 93 -0.61 -10.31 -3.25
CA THR A 93 0.25 -11.48 -3.04
C THR A 93 -0.58 -12.76 -2.93
N SER A 94 -1.70 -12.72 -2.20
CA SER A 94 -2.65 -13.84 -2.12
C SER A 94 -3.27 -14.16 -3.48
N ALA A 95 -3.79 -13.15 -4.17
CA ALA A 95 -4.41 -13.29 -5.49
C ALA A 95 -3.42 -13.85 -6.53
N ARG A 96 -2.13 -13.47 -6.47
CA ARG A 96 -1.08 -14.06 -7.31
C ARG A 96 -0.90 -15.55 -7.02
N LYS A 97 -0.77 -15.93 -5.74
CA LYS A 97 -0.61 -17.33 -5.33
C LYS A 97 -1.80 -18.21 -5.75
N GLN A 98 -3.00 -17.63 -5.80
CA GLN A 98 -4.23 -18.30 -6.24
C GLN A 98 -4.41 -18.32 -7.76
N GLY A 99 -3.52 -17.70 -8.54
CA GLY A 99 -3.61 -17.63 -10.00
C GLY A 99 -4.69 -16.67 -10.52
N GLU A 100 -5.18 -15.77 -9.68
CA GLU A 100 -6.19 -14.78 -10.03
C GLU A 100 -5.58 -13.60 -10.78
N LEU A 101 -4.28 -13.32 -10.60
CA LEU A 101 -3.58 -12.26 -11.32
C LEU A 101 -3.00 -12.73 -12.65
N ARG A 102 -3.31 -12.00 -13.73
CA ARG A 102 -2.82 -12.25 -15.09
C ARG A 102 -2.28 -10.97 -15.68
N GLU A 103 -1.02 -10.97 -16.12
CA GLU A 103 -0.35 -9.76 -16.62
C GLU A 103 -1.09 -9.12 -17.80
N THR A 104 -1.59 -9.94 -18.73
CA THR A 104 -2.34 -9.48 -19.90
C THR A 104 -3.64 -8.75 -19.56
N LEU A 105 -4.25 -9.05 -18.41
CA LEU A 105 -5.51 -8.43 -17.97
C LEU A 105 -5.28 -7.33 -16.95
N HIS A 106 -4.36 -7.54 -16.01
CA HIS A 106 -4.20 -6.73 -14.81
C HIS A 106 -2.91 -5.88 -14.83
N GLY A 107 -2.05 -6.03 -15.84
CA GLY A 107 -0.77 -5.32 -15.93
C GLY A 107 -0.90 -3.80 -15.84
N HIS A 108 -1.99 -3.24 -16.35
CA HIS A 108 -2.28 -1.80 -16.27
C HIS A 108 -2.41 -1.26 -14.83
N LEU A 109 -2.67 -2.13 -13.84
CA LEU A 109 -2.70 -1.79 -12.41
C LEU A 109 -1.30 -1.63 -11.81
N PHE A 110 -0.25 -1.95 -12.56
CA PHE A 110 1.13 -1.96 -12.10
C PHE A 110 1.99 -1.07 -12.99
N LYS A 111 2.90 -0.31 -12.38
CA LYS A 111 4.04 0.31 -13.10
C LYS A 111 5.14 -0.71 -13.39
N GLN A 112 5.27 -1.70 -12.51
CA GLN A 112 6.16 -2.83 -12.66
C GLN A 112 5.40 -4.08 -12.25
N TRP A 113 5.23 -4.99 -13.21
CA TRP A 113 4.69 -6.31 -12.94
C TRP A 113 5.66 -7.13 -12.08
N PHE A 114 5.15 -8.16 -11.43
CA PHE A 114 5.94 -8.99 -10.53
C PHE A 114 7.20 -9.56 -11.18
N GLY A 115 8.35 -9.30 -10.57
CA GLY A 115 9.63 -9.88 -10.96
C GLY A 115 9.81 -11.36 -10.61
N ASP A 116 10.87 -11.95 -11.18
CA ASP A 116 11.43 -13.27 -10.90
C ASP A 116 12.97 -13.13 -10.88
N PRO A 117 13.72 -13.66 -9.88
CA PRO A 117 13.28 -14.49 -8.76
C PRO A 117 12.71 -13.73 -7.56
N TYR A 118 12.82 -12.40 -7.53
CA TYR A 118 12.31 -11.59 -6.43
C TYR A 118 10.97 -10.98 -6.84
N PRO A 119 9.87 -11.23 -6.10
CA PRO A 119 8.55 -10.76 -6.47
C PRO A 119 8.39 -9.27 -6.11
N ASP A 120 9.24 -8.41 -6.67
CA ASP A 120 9.03 -6.97 -6.59
C ASP A 120 7.94 -6.54 -7.57
N PHE A 121 7.07 -5.66 -7.13
CA PHE A 121 6.04 -5.07 -7.98
C PHE A 121 5.81 -3.64 -7.55
N ARG A 122 5.52 -2.78 -8.51
CA ARG A 122 5.18 -1.38 -8.25
C ARG A 122 3.76 -1.11 -8.70
N LEU A 123 2.93 -0.65 -7.78
CA LEU A 123 1.56 -0.26 -8.09
C LEU A 123 1.56 0.98 -9.00
N ASN A 124 0.60 1.04 -9.93
CA ASN A 124 0.24 2.27 -10.60
C ASN A 124 -0.77 3.01 -9.72
N ALA A 125 -0.33 4.04 -9.01
CA ALA A 125 -1.12 4.68 -7.95
C ALA A 125 -2.49 5.18 -8.44
N ASP A 126 -2.53 5.78 -9.63
CA ASP A 126 -3.76 6.31 -10.22
C ASP A 126 -4.75 5.21 -10.61
N ALA A 127 -4.27 4.08 -11.12
CA ALA A 127 -5.11 2.94 -11.50
C ALA A 127 -5.81 2.31 -10.28
N TRP A 128 -5.29 2.51 -9.07
CA TRP A 128 -5.87 1.98 -7.83
C TRP A 128 -6.78 2.95 -7.08
N ARG A 129 -6.96 4.20 -7.55
CA ARG A 129 -7.93 5.14 -6.96
C ARG A 129 -9.35 4.56 -6.83
N PRO A 130 -9.88 3.78 -7.80
CA PRO A 130 -11.19 3.15 -7.64
C PRO A 130 -11.28 2.16 -6.47
N TRP A 131 -10.18 1.50 -6.12
CA TRP A 131 -10.13 0.62 -4.95
C TRP A 131 -10.21 1.43 -3.65
N LEU A 132 -9.46 2.54 -3.54
CA LEU A 132 -9.54 3.47 -2.41
C LEU A 132 -10.96 4.03 -2.24
N GLN A 133 -11.58 4.45 -3.34
CA GLN A 133 -12.95 4.96 -3.32
C GLN A 133 -13.95 3.93 -2.78
N ARG A 134 -13.74 2.64 -3.05
CA ARG A 134 -14.58 1.56 -2.51
C ARG A 134 -14.40 1.37 -1.01
N LEU A 135 -13.17 1.48 -0.51
CA LEU A 135 -12.91 1.44 0.93
C LEU A 135 -13.59 2.59 1.67
N GLN A 136 -13.54 3.80 1.10
CA GLN A 136 -14.23 4.98 1.64
C GLN A 136 -15.75 4.78 1.69
N ASN A 137 -16.31 3.99 0.75
CA ASN A 137 -17.71 3.57 0.75
C ASN A 137 -17.98 2.33 1.62
N ALA A 138 -17.14 2.06 2.62
CA ALA A 138 -17.25 0.97 3.59
C ALA A 138 -17.28 -0.45 2.97
N GLN A 139 -16.75 -0.65 1.76
CA GLN A 139 -16.52 -2.00 1.25
C GLN A 139 -15.31 -2.62 1.94
N SER A 140 -15.41 -3.91 2.30
CA SER A 140 -14.25 -4.66 2.80
C SER A 140 -13.13 -4.70 1.74
N PRO A 141 -11.85 -4.63 2.14
CA PRO A 141 -10.70 -4.65 1.21
C PRO A 141 -10.71 -5.78 0.18
N SER A 142 -11.03 -7.00 0.59
CA SER A 142 -11.09 -8.17 -0.31
C SER A 142 -12.19 -8.03 -1.36
N ARG A 143 -13.38 -7.56 -0.97
CA ARG A 143 -14.49 -7.28 -1.91
C ARG A 143 -14.14 -6.15 -2.88
N ALA A 144 -13.50 -5.10 -2.39
CA ALA A 144 -13.02 -4.01 -3.23
C ALA A 144 -12.01 -4.53 -4.26
N LEU A 145 -11.04 -5.37 -3.85
CA LEU A 145 -10.07 -5.98 -4.77
C LEU A 145 -10.76 -6.86 -5.81
N SER A 146 -11.66 -7.76 -5.37
CA SER A 146 -12.39 -8.66 -6.25
C SER A 146 -13.13 -7.89 -7.35
N HIS A 147 -13.73 -6.74 -7.01
CA HIS A 147 -14.34 -5.85 -7.99
C HIS A 147 -13.37 -5.28 -9.01
N ILE A 148 -12.13 -4.96 -8.61
CA ILE A 148 -11.09 -4.47 -9.54
C ILE A 148 -10.63 -5.60 -10.45
N LEU A 149 -10.44 -6.82 -9.92
CA LEU A 149 -9.90 -7.95 -10.70
C LEU A 149 -10.93 -8.63 -11.60
N HIS A 150 -12.21 -8.61 -11.24
CA HIS A 150 -13.26 -9.37 -11.95
C HIS A 150 -14.46 -8.54 -12.41
N GLY A 151 -14.47 -7.24 -12.12
CA GLY A 151 -15.54 -6.33 -12.53
C GLY A 151 -16.84 -6.52 -11.71
N TRP A 152 -17.99 -6.37 -12.37
CA TRP A 152 -19.32 -6.47 -11.74
C TRP A 152 -19.80 -7.91 -11.54
N ASN A 153 -19.11 -8.91 -12.08
CA ASN A 153 -19.44 -10.32 -11.94
C ASN A 153 -18.98 -10.88 -10.58
N LEU A 154 -19.35 -10.22 -9.49
CA LEU A 154 -19.08 -10.74 -8.15
C LEU A 154 -20.22 -11.64 -7.68
N PRO A 155 -19.93 -12.86 -7.19
CA PRO A 155 -20.92 -13.61 -6.45
C PRO A 155 -21.36 -12.82 -5.19
N PRO A 156 -22.63 -12.93 -4.77
CA PRO A 156 -23.12 -12.27 -3.58
C PRO A 156 -22.35 -12.74 -2.32
N LEU A 157 -22.17 -11.83 -1.36
CA LEU A 157 -21.54 -12.12 -0.07
C LEU A 157 -22.21 -13.35 0.56
N GLY A 158 -21.42 -14.35 0.93
CA GLY A 158 -21.91 -15.54 1.63
C GLY A 158 -22.89 -16.36 0.79
N THR A 159 -22.51 -16.77 -0.42
CA THR A 159 -23.33 -17.74 -1.16
C THR A 159 -23.25 -19.09 -0.43
N VAL A 160 -24.20 -19.34 0.46
CA VAL A 160 -24.50 -20.68 0.98
C VAL A 160 -24.91 -21.52 -0.22
N ARG A 161 -24.01 -22.38 -0.69
CA ARG A 161 -24.37 -23.39 -1.67
C ARG A 161 -25.18 -24.47 -0.94
N PHE A 162 -26.49 -24.44 -1.12
CA PHE A 162 -27.33 -25.59 -0.79
C PHE A 162 -26.99 -26.70 -1.76
N THR A 163 -26.17 -27.65 -1.33
CA THR A 163 -26.07 -28.93 -2.04
C THR A 163 -27.41 -29.64 -1.87
N LYS A 164 -27.93 -30.20 -2.97
CA LYS A 164 -29.19 -30.95 -3.01
C LYS A 164 -28.98 -32.26 -2.21
N GLY A 165 -29.04 -32.16 -0.88
CA GLY A 165 -28.60 -33.22 0.04
C GLY A 165 -28.41 -32.80 1.51
N GLY A 166 -28.77 -31.58 1.92
CA GLY A 166 -28.98 -31.25 3.34
C GLY A 166 -27.73 -30.93 4.18
N ASN A 167 -26.54 -30.84 3.58
CA ASN A 167 -25.36 -30.33 4.29
C ASN A 167 -25.09 -28.88 3.89
N THR A 168 -25.32 -27.97 4.84
CA THR A 168 -24.88 -26.59 4.79
C THR A 168 -23.37 -26.55 4.97
N GLN A 169 -22.62 -26.33 3.90
CA GLN A 169 -21.23 -25.89 4.02
C GLN A 169 -21.21 -24.37 4.05
N VAL A 170 -20.88 -23.83 5.23
CA VAL A 170 -20.43 -22.45 5.33
C VAL A 170 -18.99 -22.45 4.83
N VAL A 171 -18.75 -21.88 3.66
CA VAL A 171 -17.40 -21.50 3.25
C VAL A 171 -17.15 -20.15 3.93
N SER A 172 -16.66 -20.21 5.16
CA SER A 172 -15.92 -19.12 5.77
C SER A 172 -14.46 -19.30 5.42
N ASP A 173 -13.73 -18.18 5.29
CA ASP A 173 -12.28 -18.17 5.09
C ASP A 173 -11.54 -19.12 6.06
#